data_AF-A0A1H7ER89-F1
#
_entry.id   AF-A0A1H7ER89-F1
#
_cell.length_a   1.000
_cell.length_b   1.000
_cell.length_c   1.000
_cell.angle_alpha   90.00
_cell.angle_beta   90.00
_cell.angle_gamma   90.00
#
_symmetry.space_group_name_H-M   'P 1'
#
loop_
_entity.id
_entity.type
_entity.pdbx_description
1 polymer ?
#
loop_
_entity_poly.entity_id
_entity_poly.type
_entity_poly.pdbx_seq_one_letter_code
_entity_poly.pdbx_strand_id
1 'polypeptide(L)' 'MPIEYLLEIEHSPFPLRVKHPEAIRSIAVLKAVGLLEADIYPPLDLCARFGDYRLAVVSGITAQGREELSREWGPVEAYS' A
#
# COMPACT_ATOMS: atom_id res chain seq x y z
N MET A 1 -3.75 8.41 -5.30
CA MET A 1 -4.87 7.47 -5.05
C MET A 1 -4.33 6.13 -4.54
N PRO A 2 -5.15 5.21 -4.00
CA PRO A 2 -4.66 3.93 -3.47
C PRO A 2 -3.89 3.10 -4.50
N ILE A 3 -4.46 2.86 -5.69
CA ILE A 3 -3.79 2.03 -6.71
C ILE A 3 -2.51 2.65 -7.27
N GLU A 4 -2.48 3.98 -7.45
CA GLU A 4 -1.26 4.73 -7.80
C GLU A 4 -0.14 4.54 -6.78
N TYR A 5 -0.49 4.46 -5.49
CA TYR A 5 0.49 4.21 -4.45
C TYR A 5 1.05 2.77 -4.50
N LEU A 6 0.20 1.81 -4.87
CA LEU A 6 0.63 0.43 -5.08
C LEU A 6 1.64 0.32 -6.23
N LEU A 7 1.41 1.06 -7.33
CA LEU A 7 2.34 1.18 -8.47
C LEU A 7 3.66 1.83 -8.05
N GLU A 8 3.61 2.92 -7.28
CA GLU A 8 4.81 3.63 -6.80
C GLU A 8 5.75 2.71 -6.01
N ILE A 9 5.20 1.82 -5.19
CA ILE A 9 5.98 0.94 -4.32
C ILE A 9 6.32 -0.43 -4.94
N GLU A 10 5.88 -0.72 -6.17
CA GLU A 10 6.02 -2.04 -6.82
C GLU A 10 7.47 -2.54 -6.85
N HIS A 11 8.40 -1.63 -7.15
CA HIS A 11 9.83 -1.92 -7.28
C HIS A 11 10.65 -1.44 -6.07
N SER A 12 9.98 -1.02 -4.99
CA SER A 12 10.66 -0.57 -3.79
C SER A 12 11.19 -1.76 -2.96
N PRO A 13 12.35 -1.64 -2.31
CA PRO A 13 12.80 -2.63 -1.35
C PRO A 13 11.88 -2.64 -0.13
N PHE A 14 11.50 -3.82 0.33
CA PHE A 14 10.74 -4.02 1.56
C PHE A 14 11.66 -4.41 2.73
N PRO A 15 11.33 -4.03 3.98
CA PRO A 15 10.12 -3.31 4.39
C PRO A 15 10.19 -1.80 4.11
N LEU A 16 9.08 -1.22 3.67
CA LEU A 16 8.96 0.22 3.39
C LEU A 16 8.33 0.95 4.57
N ARG A 17 9.03 1.96 5.11
CA ARG A 17 8.55 2.79 6.24
C ARG A 17 7.95 4.10 5.72
N VAL A 18 6.68 4.30 5.98
CA VAL A 18 5.89 5.40 5.40
C VAL A 18 5.30 6.25 6.51
N LYS A 19 5.60 7.55 6.50
CA LYS A 19 5.10 8.52 7.52
C LYS A 19 4.12 9.54 6.97
N HIS A 20 3.95 9.59 5.64
CA HIS A 20 3.09 10.58 5.00
C HIS A 20 1.62 10.21 5.23
N PRO A 21 0.77 11.08 5.83
CA PRO A 21 -0.62 10.72 6.17
C PRO A 21 -1.46 10.25 4.99
N GLU A 22 -1.36 10.91 3.83
CA GLU A 22 -2.07 10.48 2.60
C GLU A 22 -1.64 9.10 2.12
N ALA A 23 -0.33 8.82 2.09
CA ALA A 23 0.19 7.51 1.73
C ALA A 23 -0.27 6.44 2.74
N ILE A 24 -0.28 6.75 4.03
CA ILE A 24 -0.78 5.84 5.07
C ILE A 24 -2.27 5.53 4.86
N ARG A 25 -3.08 6.51 4.45
CA ARG A 25 -4.50 6.26 4.08
C ARG A 25 -4.63 5.33 2.87
N SER A 26 -3.81 5.54 1.84
CA SER A 26 -3.73 4.61 0.69
C SER A 26 -3.37 3.19 1.14
N ILE A 27 -2.34 3.04 1.98
CA ILE A 27 -1.90 1.75 2.53
C ILE A 27 -3.02 1.08 3.33
N ALA A 28 -3.75 1.84 4.16
CA ALA A 28 -4.86 1.31 4.93
C ALA A 28 -5.96 0.72 4.03
N VAL A 29 -6.31 1.42 2.94
CA VAL A 29 -7.28 0.94 1.95
C VAL A 29 -6.76 -0.32 1.26
N LEU A 30 -5.52 -0.29 0.73
CA LEU A 30 -4.90 -1.42 0.03
C LEU A 30 -4.76 -2.67 0.91
N LYS A 31 -4.42 -2.49 2.20
CA LYS A 31 -4.39 -3.57 3.19
C LYS A 31 -5.78 -4.14 3.43
N ALA A 32 -6.80 -3.30 3.56
CA ALA A 32 -8.18 -3.74 3.81
C ALA A 32 -8.76 -4.59 2.65
N VAL A 33 -8.35 -4.32 1.41
CA VAL A 33 -8.74 -5.10 0.22
C VAL A 33 -7.76 -6.25 -0.10
N GLY A 34 -6.69 -6.42 0.68
CA GLY A 34 -5.75 -7.54 0.55
C GLY A 34 -4.71 -7.40 -0.57
N LEU A 35 -4.45 -6.19 -1.06
CA LEU A 35 -3.46 -5.97 -2.15
C LEU A 35 -2.02 -5.81 -1.63
N LEU A 36 -1.83 -5.54 -0.34
CA LEU A 36 -0.51 -5.52 0.29
C LEU A 36 -0.56 -6.01 1.74
N GLU A 37 0.62 -6.29 2.28
CA GLU A 37 0.84 -6.59 3.69
C GLU A 37 1.50 -5.37 4.34
N ALA A 38 0.88 -4.83 5.40
CA ALA A 38 1.45 -3.72 6.15
C ALA A 38 1.00 -3.68 7.62
N ASP A 39 1.82 -3.12 8.50
CA ASP A 39 1.43 -2.74 9.86
C ASP A 39 1.24 -1.23 9.93
N ILE A 40 0.16 -0.77 10.59
CA ILE A 40 -0.17 0.66 10.72
C ILE A 40 -0.18 1.03 12.19
N TYR A 41 0.48 2.16 12.51
CA TYR A 41 0.70 2.65 13.86
C TYR A 41 0.22 4.10 14.03
N PRO A 42 -0.43 4.44 15.16
CA PRO A 42 -0.94 3.51 16.17
C PRO A 42 -1.93 2.48 15.58
N PRO A 43 -2.05 1.29 16.20
CA PRO A 43 -3.01 0.28 15.77
C PRO A 43 -4.44 0.85 15.82
N LEU A 44 -5.32 0.26 15.02
CA LEU A 44 -6.71 0.69 14.90
C LEU A 44 -7.46 0.39 16.20
N ASP A 45 -7.48 1.34 17.13
CA ASP A 45 -8.38 1.29 18.27
C ASP A 45 -9.76 1.80 17.82
N LEU A 46 -10.84 1.35 18.47
CA LEU A 46 -12.23 1.76 18.16
C LEU A 46 -12.45 3.30 18.20
N CYS A 47 -11.50 4.06 18.74
CA CYS A 47 -11.52 5.53 18.81
C CYS A 47 -10.56 6.23 17.83
N ALA A 48 -9.64 5.53 17.17
CA ALA A 48 -8.67 6.14 16.28
C ALA A 48 -9.36 6.59 14.99
N ARG A 49 -9.32 7.89 14.68
CA ARG A 49 -9.76 8.39 13.38
C ARG A 49 -8.66 8.11 12.36
N PHE A 50 -9.00 7.94 11.09
CA PHE A 50 -8.04 7.78 9.98
C PHE A 50 -6.95 8.88 9.91
N GLY A 51 -7.11 10.00 10.64
CA GLY A 51 -6.14 11.08 10.75
C GLY A 51 -5.03 10.89 11.79
N ASP A 52 -5.11 9.87 12.66
CA ASP A 52 -4.16 9.71 13.77
C ASP A 52 -2.98 8.78 13.46
N TYR A 53 -2.98 8.13 12.28
CA TYR A 53 -1.87 7.28 11.87
C TYR A 53 -0.59 8.07 11.61
N ARG A 54 0.52 7.56 12.15
CA ARG A 54 1.83 8.22 12.09
C ARG A 54 2.87 7.41 11.32
N LEU A 55 2.65 6.11 11.18
CA LEU A 55 3.58 5.21 10.51
C LEU A 55 2.82 4.04 9.91
N ALA A 56 3.15 3.69 8.68
CA ALA A 56 2.89 2.38 8.11
C ALA A 56 4.23 1.69 7.78
N VAL A 57 4.29 0.39 7.99
CA VAL A 57 5.40 -0.46 7.59
C VAL A 57 4.85 -1.48 6.62
N VAL A 58 5.17 -1.33 5.34
CA VAL A 58 4.75 -2.27 4.29
C VAL A 58 5.78 -3.40 4.20
N SER A 59 5.32 -4.64 4.29
CA SER A 59 6.17 -5.84 4.24
C SER A 59 6.26 -6.43 2.82
N GLY A 60 5.26 -6.16 1.98
CA GLY A 60 5.26 -6.58 0.58
C GLY A 60 3.91 -6.38 -0.11
N ILE A 61 3.89 -6.54 -1.43
CA ILE A 61 2.67 -6.63 -2.25
C ILE A 61 2.24 -8.09 -2.35
N THR A 62 0.95 -8.37 -2.16
CA THR A 62 0.42 -9.74 -2.24
C THR A 62 0.36 -10.23 -3.70
N ALA A 63 0.14 -11.53 -3.91
CA ALA A 63 -0.09 -12.07 -5.25
C ALA A 63 -1.28 -11.38 -5.94
N GLN A 64 -2.39 -11.19 -5.21
CA GLN A 64 -3.56 -10.46 -5.69
C GLN A 64 -3.22 -9.00 -6.04
N GLY A 65 -2.37 -8.34 -5.23
CA GLY A 65 -1.87 -7.00 -5.53
C GLY A 65 -1.14 -6.92 -6.87
N ARG A 66 -0.28 -7.91 -7.17
CA ARG A 66 0.44 -7.98 -8.46
C ARG A 66 -0.47 -8.31 -9.64
N GLU A 67 -1.46 -9.16 -9.44
CA GLU A 67 -2.47 -9.44 -10.45
C GLU A 67 -3.29 -8.19 -10.79
N GLU A 68 -3.68 -7.40 -9.78
CA GLU A 68 -4.40 -6.14 -9.99
C GLU A 68 -3.57 -5.13 -10.78
N LEU A 69 -2.29 -4.95 -10.42
CA LEU A 69 -1.35 -4.11 -11.18
C LEU A 69 -1.24 -4.57 -12.64
N SER A 70 -1.14 -5.88 -12.88
CA SER A 70 -1.01 -6.45 -14.22
C SER A 70 -2.28 -6.28 -15.06
N ARG A 71 -3.47 -6.42 -14.44
CA ARG A 71 -4.76 -6.27 -15.12
C ARG A 71 -5.00 -4.83 -15.54
N GLU A 72 -4.71 -3.92 -14.64
CA GLU A 72 -5.14 -2.55 -14.77
C GLU A 72 -4.11 -1.78 -15.64
N TRP A 73 -2.79 -2.06 -15.48
CA TRP A 73 -1.69 -1.29 -16.10
C TRP A 73 -0.85 -2.10 -17.12
N GLY A 74 -1.14 -3.39 -17.34
CA GLY A 74 -0.44 -4.26 -18.31
C GLY A 74 0.99 -4.64 -17.90
N PRO A 75 1.62 -5.64 -18.53
CA PRO A 75 3.01 -5.99 -18.23
C PRO A 75 3.94 -4.84 -18.62
N VAL A 76 4.78 -4.41 -17.66
CA VAL A 76 5.75 -3.30 -17.79
C VAL A 76 6.82 -3.55 -18.87
N GLU A 77 6.84 -4.74 -19.50
CA GLU A 77 7.71 -5.11 -20.63
C GLU A 77 7.27 -4.54 -21.99
N ALA A 78 6.12 -3.85 -22.07
CA ALA A 78 5.60 -3.32 -23.35
C ALA A 78 6.09 -1.90 -23.72
N TYR A 79 6.97 -1.28 -22.92
CA TYR A 79 7.56 0.03 -23.22
C TYR A 79 9.09 -0.07 -23.28
N SER A 80 9.60 -0.57 -24.41
CA SER A 80 11.01 -0.41 -24.84
C SER A 80 11.03 0.18 -26.25
#